data_AF-A0A401TIW2-F1
#
_entry.id   AF-A0A401TIW2-F1
#
_cell.length_a   1.000
_cell.length_b   1.000
_cell.length_c   1.000
_cell.angle_alpha   90.00
_cell.angle_beta   90.00
_cell.angle_gamma   90.00
#
_symmetry.space_group_name_H-M   'P 1'
#
loop_
_entity.id
_entity.type
_entity.pdbx_description
1 polymer ?
#
loop_
_entity_poly.entity_id
_entity_poly.type
_entity_poly.pdbx_seq_one_letter_code
_entity_poly.pdbx_strand_id
1 'polypeptide(L)'
;DIRLLNAGKPPQNVAILEHDLDKSDSLIRSLFNDVQTLKDGRHPQAEQMYRRVFRLHEFLVATRTEYSLRFKSGVQQQITQIVAPGNKHSPSKASAAVDGVTLKYIQDLLEWIEENQRRLDAAEWGVDLPTVQTQLGVHRGLHQSIEDFREKIERARAEE
;
A
#
# COMPACT_ATOMS: atom_id res chain seq x y z
N ASP A 1 -18.87 5.92 -28.00
CA ASP A 1 -19.29 6.11 -26.60
C ASP A 1 -18.56 5.09 -25.72
N ILE A 2 -17.27 5.34 -25.47
CA ILE A 2 -16.35 4.45 -24.72
C ILE A 2 -15.76 5.25 -23.55
N ARG A 3 -16.62 5.91 -22.80
CA ARG A 3 -16.24 6.60 -21.55
C ARG A 3 -16.90 5.98 -20.32
N LEU A 4 -17.49 4.78 -20.46
CA LEU A 4 -18.35 4.19 -19.42
C LEU A 4 -18.10 2.70 -19.13
N LEU A 5 -16.86 2.24 -19.30
CA LEU A 5 -16.39 0.96 -18.76
C LEU A 5 -15.10 1.27 -17.99
N ASN A 6 -15.27 1.94 -16.84
CA ASN A 6 -15.05 1.30 -15.54
C ASN A 6 -13.62 0.75 -15.47
N ALA A 7 -12.66 1.67 -15.46
CA ALA A 7 -11.95 2.04 -14.24
C ALA A 7 -11.22 0.83 -13.64
N GLY A 8 -9.91 0.81 -13.87
CA GLY A 8 -8.99 -0.14 -13.27
C GLY A 8 -9.24 -0.26 -11.77
N LYS A 9 -9.18 -1.49 -11.26
CA LYS A 9 -9.22 -1.72 -9.83
C LYS A 9 -7.84 -1.37 -9.23
N PRO A 10 -7.77 -0.30 -8.43
CA PRO A 10 -7.12 -0.39 -7.13
C PRO A 10 -8.02 0.06 -5.94
N PRO A 11 -9.19 -0.57 -5.70
CA PRO A 11 -9.96 -0.35 -4.47
C PRO A 11 -9.98 -1.56 -3.50
N GLN A 12 -9.60 -2.78 -3.92
CA GLN A 12 -9.80 -3.97 -3.08
C GLN A 12 -8.80 -4.03 -1.90
N ASN A 13 -7.51 -3.78 -2.13
CA ASN A 13 -6.52 -3.72 -1.04
C ASN A 13 -6.77 -2.54 -0.08
N VAL A 14 -7.16 -1.38 -0.62
CA VAL A 14 -7.47 -0.17 0.16
C VAL A 14 -8.70 -0.42 1.05
N ALA A 15 -9.76 -1.01 0.51
CA ALA A 15 -10.96 -1.36 1.25
C ALA A 15 -10.72 -2.48 2.29
N ILE A 16 -9.88 -3.46 1.99
CA ILE A 16 -9.47 -4.50 2.96
C ILE A 16 -8.67 -3.85 4.10
N LEU A 17 -7.72 -2.97 3.80
CA LEU A 17 -6.95 -2.22 4.80
C LEU A 17 -7.84 -1.31 5.66
N GLU A 18 -8.79 -0.61 5.06
CA GLU A 18 -9.73 0.25 5.80
C GLU A 18 -10.64 -0.60 6.71
N HIS A 19 -11.14 -1.72 6.21
CA HIS A 19 -11.91 -2.69 6.99
C HIS A 19 -11.09 -3.27 8.17
N ASP A 20 -9.83 -3.62 7.95
CA ASP A 20 -8.97 -4.18 8.99
C ASP A 20 -8.58 -3.14 10.05
N LEU A 21 -8.40 -1.88 9.65
CA LEU A 21 -8.23 -0.76 10.58
C LEU A 21 -9.49 -0.54 11.43
N ASP A 22 -10.67 -0.58 10.82
CA ASP A 22 -11.95 -0.44 11.54
C ASP A 22 -12.21 -1.61 12.50
N LYS A 23 -11.88 -2.84 12.08
CA LYS A 23 -11.93 -4.02 12.93
C LYS A 23 -11.00 -3.88 14.13
N SER A 24 -9.77 -3.40 13.90
CA SER A 24 -8.79 -3.15 14.97
C SER A 24 -9.30 -2.08 15.96
N ASP A 25 -9.95 -1.04 15.46
CA ASP A 25 -10.59 0.01 16.26
C ASP A 25 -11.69 -0.56 17.17
N SER A 26 -12.54 -1.44 16.63
CA SER A 26 -13.60 -2.11 17.38
C SER A 26 -13.02 -2.98 18.50
N LEU A 27 -11.94 -3.71 18.24
CA LEU A 27 -11.27 -4.54 19.24
C LEU A 27 -10.65 -3.69 20.35
N ILE A 28 -10.00 -2.58 20.01
CA ILE A 28 -9.42 -1.67 21.02
C ILE A 28 -10.52 -1.06 21.90
N ARG A 29 -11.68 -0.70 21.33
CA ARG A 29 -12.84 -0.23 22.12
C ARG A 29 -13.36 -1.30 23.09
N SER A 30 -13.44 -2.55 22.65
CA SER A 30 -13.80 -3.68 23.52
C SER A 30 -12.80 -3.84 24.66
N LEU A 31 -11.49 -3.81 24.35
CA LEU A 31 -10.45 -3.92 25.38
C LEU A 31 -10.51 -2.79 26.41
N PHE A 32 -10.86 -1.57 26.00
CA PHE A 32 -11.09 -0.48 26.95
C PHE A 32 -12.31 -0.74 27.84
N ASN A 33 -13.39 -1.29 27.29
CA ASN A 33 -14.57 -1.68 28.08
C ASN A 33 -14.23 -2.78 29.09
N ASP A 34 -13.47 -3.79 28.68
CA ASP A 34 -13.00 -4.88 29.55
C ASP A 34 -12.11 -4.33 30.67
N VAL A 35 -11.15 -3.45 30.32
CA VAL A 35 -10.30 -2.77 31.31
C VAL A 35 -11.12 -1.93 32.28
N GLN A 36 -12.17 -1.24 31.81
CA GLN A 36 -13.04 -0.48 32.69
C GLN A 36 -13.81 -1.39 33.65
N THR A 37 -14.34 -2.51 33.15
CA THR A 37 -14.98 -3.55 33.99
C THR A 37 -14.01 -4.07 35.05
N LEU A 38 -12.75 -4.31 34.67
CA LEU A 38 -11.69 -4.70 35.61
C LEU A 38 -11.39 -3.61 36.65
N LYS A 39 -11.40 -2.33 36.26
CA LYS A 39 -11.22 -1.20 37.20
C LYS A 39 -12.37 -1.12 38.20
N ASP A 40 -13.60 -1.28 37.73
CA ASP A 40 -14.80 -1.27 38.58
C ASP A 40 -14.78 -2.46 39.57
N GLY A 41 -14.27 -3.61 39.12
CA GLY A 41 -13.98 -4.78 39.95
C GLY A 41 -12.73 -4.67 40.83
N ARG A 42 -12.04 -3.52 40.87
CA ARG A 42 -10.78 -3.26 41.61
C ARG A 42 -9.68 -4.28 41.32
N HIS A 43 -9.60 -4.76 40.09
CA HIS A 43 -8.59 -5.73 39.70
C HIS A 43 -7.18 -5.10 39.78
N PRO A 44 -6.20 -5.75 40.44
CA PRO A 44 -4.90 -5.15 40.74
C PRO A 44 -4.06 -4.79 39.50
N GLN A 45 -4.32 -5.43 38.36
CA GLN A 45 -3.61 -5.18 37.10
C GLN A 45 -4.35 -4.23 36.15
N ALA A 46 -5.53 -3.70 36.52
CA ALA A 46 -6.36 -2.92 35.60
C ALA A 46 -5.64 -1.68 35.06
N GLU A 47 -4.86 -0.99 35.89
CA GLU A 47 -4.04 0.16 35.48
C GLU A 47 -2.93 -0.23 34.50
N GLN A 48 -2.26 -1.37 34.71
CA GLN A 48 -1.24 -1.85 33.79
C GLN A 48 -1.86 -2.21 32.43
N MET A 49 -3.01 -2.89 32.45
CA MET A 49 -3.73 -3.25 31.22
C MET A 49 -4.20 -2.01 30.46
N TYR A 50 -4.71 -0.98 31.16
CA TYR A 50 -5.07 0.31 30.56
C TYR A 50 -3.90 0.92 29.78
N ARG A 51 -2.70 0.98 30.38
CA ARG A 51 -1.51 1.53 29.69
C ARG A 51 -1.11 0.72 28.45
N ARG A 52 -1.32 -0.60 28.45
CA ARG A 52 -1.05 -1.46 27.29
C ARG A 52 -2.05 -1.18 26.18
N VAL A 53 -3.34 -1.12 26.49
CA VAL A 53 -4.41 -0.80 25.52
C VAL A 53 -4.24 0.61 24.97
N PHE A 54 -3.84 1.57 25.81
CA PHE A 54 -3.55 2.94 25.39
C PHE A 54 -2.41 3.01 24.36
N ARG A 55 -1.31 2.31 24.58
CA ARG A 55 -0.22 2.25 23.59
C ARG A 55 -0.65 1.60 22.27
N LEU A 56 -1.51 0.58 22.32
CA LEU A 56 -2.10 -0.02 21.11
C LEU A 56 -2.98 1.00 20.37
N HIS A 57 -3.77 1.79 21.11
CA HIS A 57 -4.59 2.86 20.54
C HIS A 57 -3.74 3.94 19.88
N GLU A 58 -2.70 4.43 20.56
CA GLU A 58 -1.78 5.43 19.98
C GLU A 58 -1.11 4.91 18.71
N PHE A 59 -0.64 3.66 18.73
CA PHE A 59 -0.08 3.03 17.55
C PHE A 59 -1.08 2.98 16.40
N LEU A 60 -2.32 2.54 16.63
CA LEU A 60 -3.36 2.46 15.60
C LEU A 60 -3.71 3.84 15.03
N VAL A 61 -3.81 4.87 15.88
CA VAL A 61 -4.07 6.25 15.44
C VAL A 61 -2.93 6.79 14.58
N ALA A 62 -1.68 6.52 14.95
CA ALA A 62 -0.52 6.88 14.15
C ALA A 62 -0.56 6.20 12.78
N THR A 63 -0.77 4.89 12.74
CA THR A 63 -0.90 4.13 11.48
C THR A 63 -2.05 4.63 10.61
N ARG A 64 -3.21 4.95 11.19
CA ARG A 64 -4.36 5.50 10.47
C ARG A 64 -4.09 6.89 9.90
N THR A 65 -3.34 7.71 10.63
CA THR A 65 -2.91 9.04 10.19
C THR A 65 -1.93 8.92 9.03
N GLU A 66 -0.95 8.02 9.12
CA GLU A 66 -0.02 7.74 8.02
C GLU A 66 -0.73 7.20 6.77
N TYR A 67 -1.67 6.27 6.94
CA TYR A 67 -2.49 5.75 5.84
C TYR A 67 -3.35 6.85 5.20
N SER A 68 -4.01 7.69 6.00
CA SER A 68 -4.79 8.82 5.49
C SER A 68 -3.91 9.82 4.74
N LEU A 69 -2.71 10.11 5.24
CA LEU A 69 -1.79 11.06 4.63
C LEU A 69 -1.15 10.54 3.34
N ARG A 70 -0.74 9.27 3.33
CA ARG A 70 -0.02 8.68 2.18
C ARG A 70 -0.95 8.13 1.11
N PHE A 71 -2.11 7.59 1.48
CA PHE A 71 -3.04 6.95 0.55
C PHE A 71 -4.26 7.83 0.23
N LYS A 72 -4.89 8.51 1.21
CA LYS A 72 -6.08 9.36 0.94
C LYS A 72 -5.68 10.74 0.42
N SER A 73 -4.67 11.41 0.99
CA SER A 73 -4.19 12.69 0.45
C SER A 73 -3.14 12.60 -0.66
N GLY A 74 -2.40 11.48 -0.77
CA GLY A 74 -1.54 11.23 -1.94
C GLY A 74 -2.34 11.17 -3.25
N VAL A 75 -3.57 10.63 -3.19
CA VAL A 75 -4.50 10.60 -4.33
C VAL A 75 -5.21 11.95 -4.55
N GLN A 76 -5.54 12.71 -3.49
CA GLN A 76 -6.14 14.05 -3.66
C GLN A 76 -5.15 15.14 -4.12
N GLN A 77 -3.89 15.09 -3.71
CA GLN A 77 -2.88 16.08 -4.12
C GLN A 77 -2.46 15.94 -5.59
N GLN A 78 -2.54 14.72 -6.16
CA GLN A 78 -2.28 14.52 -7.59
C GLN A 78 -3.42 15.04 -8.47
N ILE A 79 -4.67 15.04 -7.99
CA ILE A 79 -5.83 15.49 -8.79
C ILE A 79 -5.98 17.02 -8.76
N THR A 80 -5.62 17.69 -7.66
CA THR A 80 -5.84 19.16 -7.53
C THR A 80 -4.80 20.00 -8.29
N GLN A 81 -3.62 19.45 -8.59
CA GLN A 81 -2.58 20.19 -9.35
C GLN A 81 -2.83 20.22 -10.87
N ILE A 82 -3.80 19.46 -11.39
CA ILE A 82 -4.04 19.36 -12.84
C ILE A 82 -5.01 20.46 -13.34
N VAL A 83 -5.77 21.14 -12.46
CA VAL A 83 -6.91 21.99 -12.89
C VAL A 83 -6.79 23.48 -12.54
N ALA A 84 -5.76 23.94 -11.81
CA ALA A 84 -5.66 25.35 -11.43
C ALA A 84 -4.31 26.00 -11.82
N PRO A 85 -4.27 26.87 -12.86
CA PRO A 85 -3.11 27.71 -13.09
C PRO A 85 -3.19 28.93 -12.17
N GLY A 86 -2.40 28.91 -11.09
CA GLY A 86 -2.09 30.11 -10.32
C GLY A 86 -2.41 30.02 -8.83
N ASN A 87 -1.44 29.58 -8.03
CA ASN A 87 -0.77 30.49 -7.10
C ASN A 87 0.43 29.81 -6.44
N LYS A 88 1.56 30.53 -6.45
CA LYS A 88 2.79 30.16 -5.77
C LYS A 88 2.60 30.37 -4.27
N HIS A 89 2.68 29.31 -3.47
CA HIS A 89 3.24 29.37 -2.12
C HIS A 89 3.89 28.02 -1.80
N SER A 90 5.22 28.04 -1.67
CA SER A 90 5.99 27.01 -0.98
C SER A 90 6.07 27.43 0.49
N PRO A 91 6.07 26.47 1.44
CA PRO A 91 7.36 26.09 1.99
C PRO A 91 7.46 24.59 2.29
N SER A 92 8.23 23.87 1.48
CA SER A 92 9.09 22.77 1.93
C SER A 92 9.93 22.28 0.74
N LYS A 93 11.16 22.79 0.65
CA LYS A 93 12.20 22.34 -0.29
C LYS A 93 12.75 20.96 0.08
N ALA A 94 11.88 19.98 0.26
CA ALA A 94 12.24 18.57 0.44
C ALA A 94 11.43 17.62 -0.45
N SER A 95 10.40 18.12 -1.16
CA SER A 95 9.54 17.31 -2.04
C SER A 95 9.71 17.61 -3.54
N ALA A 96 10.62 18.51 -3.93
CA ALA A 96 10.74 19.02 -5.30
C ALA A 96 11.96 18.45 -6.07
N ALA A 97 12.43 17.25 -5.71
CA ALA A 97 13.50 16.58 -6.44
C ALA A 97 13.23 15.07 -6.58
N VAL A 98 11.99 14.69 -6.88
CA VAL A 98 11.81 13.46 -7.66
C VAL A 98 12.07 13.90 -9.09
N ASP A 99 13.30 13.67 -9.57
CA ASP A 99 13.70 14.00 -10.93
C ASP A 99 12.62 13.52 -11.90
N GLY A 100 12.26 14.33 -12.90
CA GLY A 100 11.20 13.97 -13.85
C GLY A 100 11.45 12.62 -14.54
N VAL A 101 12.73 12.22 -14.63
CA VAL A 101 13.18 10.89 -15.07
C VAL A 101 12.77 9.80 -14.08
N THR A 102 13.00 10.01 -12.78
CA THR A 102 12.57 9.10 -11.71
C THR A 102 11.05 8.96 -11.67
N LEU A 103 10.30 10.05 -11.86
CA LEU A 103 8.84 9.99 -11.94
C LEU A 103 8.36 9.22 -13.17
N LYS A 104 8.95 9.50 -14.33
CA LYS A 104 8.69 8.79 -15.60
C LYS A 104 8.95 7.29 -15.43
N TYR A 105 10.09 6.95 -14.83
CA TYR A 105 10.47 5.57 -14.55
C TYR A 105 9.49 4.86 -13.60
N ILE A 106 9.07 5.51 -12.51
CA ILE A 106 8.06 4.95 -11.59
C ILE A 106 6.72 4.74 -12.31
N GLN A 107 6.35 5.64 -13.22
CA GLN A 107 5.12 5.54 -14.00
C GLN A 107 5.19 4.38 -15.01
N ASP A 108 6.31 4.23 -15.71
CA ASP A 108 6.55 3.11 -16.62
C ASP A 108 6.56 1.76 -15.85
N LEU A 109 7.12 1.73 -14.64
CA LEU A 109 7.06 0.56 -13.75
C LEU A 109 5.64 0.25 -13.29
N LEU A 110 4.84 1.26 -12.98
CA LEU A 110 3.45 1.08 -12.58
C LEU A 110 2.62 0.49 -13.73
N GLU A 111 2.78 1.03 -14.95
CA GLU A 111 2.14 0.50 -16.16
C GLU A 111 2.52 -0.97 -16.40
N TRP A 112 3.80 -1.31 -16.22
CA TRP A 112 4.27 -2.68 -16.34
C TRP A 112 3.64 -3.60 -15.29
N ILE A 113 3.55 -3.18 -14.03
CA ILE A 113 2.91 -3.96 -12.96
C ILE A 113 1.43 -4.18 -13.26
N GLU A 114 0.71 -3.14 -13.67
CA GLU A 114 -0.72 -3.22 -14.01
C GLU A 114 -0.97 -4.17 -15.19
N GLU A 115 -0.11 -4.15 -16.19
CA GLU A 115 -0.17 -5.08 -17.32
C GLU A 115 0.06 -6.52 -16.88
N ASN A 116 1.07 -6.77 -16.05
CA ASN A 116 1.37 -8.11 -15.54
C ASN A 116 0.27 -8.62 -14.60
N GLN A 117 -0.32 -7.76 -13.77
CA GLN A 117 -1.46 -8.11 -12.94
C GLN A 117 -2.65 -8.51 -13.81
N ARG A 118 -2.94 -7.76 -14.88
CA ARG A 118 -4.01 -8.09 -15.82
C ARG A 118 -3.76 -9.44 -16.51
N ARG A 119 -2.50 -9.73 -16.86
CA ARG A 119 -2.10 -11.02 -17.43
C ARG A 119 -2.24 -12.18 -16.43
N LEU A 120 -1.96 -11.95 -15.15
CA LEU A 120 -2.14 -12.94 -14.08
C LEU A 120 -3.61 -13.19 -13.77
N ASP A 121 -4.42 -12.13 -13.70
CA ASP A 121 -5.87 -12.24 -13.44
C ASP A 121 -6.60 -12.93 -14.61
N ALA A 122 -6.10 -12.75 -15.83
CA ALA A 122 -6.60 -13.42 -17.03
C ALA A 122 -5.95 -14.81 -17.26
N ALA A 123 -4.94 -15.18 -16.48
CA ALA A 123 -4.30 -16.48 -16.61
C ALA A 123 -5.20 -17.56 -16.01
N GLU A 124 -5.92 -18.27 -16.87
CA GLU A 124 -6.52 -19.55 -16.51
C GLU A 124 -5.39 -20.58 -16.40
N TRP A 125 -5.17 -21.10 -15.18
CA TRP A 125 -4.31 -22.25 -14.98
C TRP A 125 -5.04 -23.45 -15.60
N GLY A 126 -4.66 -23.79 -16.83
CA GLY A 126 -5.29 -24.85 -17.61
C GLY A 126 -5.48 -26.15 -16.83
N VAL A 127 -6.45 -26.95 -17.25
CA VAL A 127 -6.91 -28.16 -16.55
C VAL A 127 -5.94 -29.35 -16.69
N ASP A 128 -4.81 -29.19 -17.38
CA ASP A 128 -3.85 -30.24 -17.68
C ASP A 128 -2.37 -29.84 -17.49
N LEU A 129 -1.58 -30.83 -17.06
CA LEU A 129 -0.17 -30.74 -16.67
C LEU A 129 0.79 -30.06 -17.70
N PRO A 130 0.62 -30.22 -19.02
CA PRO A 130 1.48 -29.56 -20.00
C PRO A 130 1.40 -28.03 -19.92
N THR A 131 0.19 -27.48 -19.72
CA THR A 131 -0.05 -26.03 -19.65
C THR A 131 0.64 -25.42 -18.42
N VAL A 132 0.56 -26.10 -17.27
CA VAL A 132 1.25 -25.71 -16.03
C VAL A 132 2.77 -25.76 -16.20
N GLN A 133 3.30 -26.76 -16.92
CA GLN A 133 4.74 -26.86 -17.20
C GLN A 133 5.23 -25.74 -18.12
N THR A 134 4.45 -25.35 -19.14
CA THR A 134 4.79 -24.21 -20.00
C THR A 134 4.80 -22.90 -19.20
N GLN A 135 3.79 -22.67 -18.36
CA GLN A 135 3.70 -21.47 -17.55
C GLN A 135 4.81 -21.39 -16.49
N LEU A 136 5.21 -22.54 -15.91
CA LEU A 136 6.37 -22.63 -15.03
C LEU A 136 7.68 -22.30 -15.76
N GLY A 137 7.82 -22.71 -17.02
CA GLY A 137 8.94 -22.35 -17.87
C GLY A 137 9.02 -20.84 -18.12
N VAL A 138 7.89 -20.21 -18.45
CA VAL A 138 7.79 -18.75 -18.62
C VAL A 138 8.14 -18.02 -17.32
N HIS A 139 7.64 -18.49 -16.17
CA HIS A 139 7.95 -17.90 -14.87
C HIS A 139 9.43 -18.01 -14.51
N ARG A 140 10.08 -19.14 -14.82
CA ARG A 140 11.53 -19.31 -14.63
C ARG A 140 12.33 -18.34 -15.49
N GLY A 141 11.94 -18.12 -16.75
CA GLY A 141 12.58 -17.14 -17.63
C GLY A 141 12.45 -15.71 -17.09
N LEU A 142 11.27 -15.34 -16.59
CA LEU A 142 11.04 -14.04 -15.96
C LEU A 142 11.90 -13.88 -14.69
N HIS A 143 11.95 -14.89 -13.83
CA HIS A 143 12.76 -14.86 -12.61
C HIS A 143 14.25 -14.69 -12.91
N GLN A 144 14.78 -15.37 -13.94
CA GLN A 144 16.17 -15.19 -14.36
C GLN A 144 16.44 -13.75 -14.81
N SER A 145 15.53 -13.16 -15.58
CA SER A 145 15.67 -11.76 -16.01
C SER A 145 15.65 -10.77 -14.83
N ILE A 146 14.94 -11.10 -13.74
CA ILE A 146 14.91 -10.29 -12.52
C ILE A 146 16.25 -10.37 -11.78
N GLU A 147 16.83 -11.58 -11.66
CA GLU A 147 18.14 -11.76 -11.04
C GLU A 147 19.24 -11.04 -11.85
N ASP A 148 19.25 -11.18 -13.18
CA ASP A 148 20.20 -10.48 -14.05
C ASP A 148 20.08 -8.94 -13.92
N PHE A 149 18.88 -8.43 -13.68
CA PHE A 149 18.67 -7.01 -13.42
C PHE A 149 19.14 -6.59 -12.02
N ARG A 150 18.92 -7.43 -11.02
CA ARG A 150 19.42 -7.21 -9.66
C ARG A 150 20.95 -7.14 -9.63
N GLU A 151 21.64 -8.01 -10.36
CA GLU A 151 23.09 -7.96 -10.52
C GLU A 151 23.57 -6.64 -11.15
N LYS A 152 22.82 -6.10 -12.12
CA LYS A 152 23.12 -4.78 -12.72
C LYS A 152 22.96 -3.64 -11.71
N ILE A 153 21.95 -3.70 -10.84
CA ILE A 153 21.75 -2.70 -9.77
C ILE A 153 22.90 -2.75 -8.77
N GLU A 154 23.29 -3.95 -8.31
CA GLU A 154 24.39 -4.11 -7.36
C GLU A 154 25.71 -3.62 -7.95
N ARG A 155 25.97 -3.87 -9.24
CA ARG A 155 27.15 -3.36 -9.93
C ARG A 155 27.14 -1.83 -10.05
N ALA A 156 26.01 -1.23 -10.40
CA ALA A 156 25.89 0.23 -10.48
C ALA A 156 26.10 0.91 -9.13
N ARG A 157 25.63 0.31 -8.04
CA ARG A 157 25.87 0.77 -6.66
C ARG A 157 27.35 0.64 -6.25
N ALA A 158 28.06 -0.35 -6.76
CA ALA A 158 29.48 -0.56 -6.47
C ALA A 158 30.43 0.33 -7.29
N GLU A 159 29.94 0.91 -8.39
CA GLU A 159 30.66 1.86 -9.25
C GLU A 159 30.42 3.34 -8.83
N GLU A 160 29.64 3.57 -7.77
CA GLU A 160 29.41 4.85 -7.07
C GLU A 160 30.25 4.95 -5.78
#